data_AF-A0A8J6Y5G5-F1
#
_entry.id   AF-A0A8J6Y5G5-F1
#
_cell.length_a   1.000
_cell.length_b   1.000
_cell.length_c   1.000
_cell.angle_alpha   90.00
_cell.angle_beta   90.00
_cell.angle_gamma   90.00
#
_symmetry.space_group_name_H-M   'P 1'
#
loop_
_entity.id
_entity.type
_entity.pdbx_description
1 polymer ?
#
loop_
_entity_poly.entity_id
_entity_poly.type
_entity_poly.pdbx_seq_one_letter_code
_entity_poly.pdbx_strand_id
1 'polypeptide(L)'
;MRPVDFHHLFMAFAWRGTLSDWNEAERNIDRVAGVRRVDPLMVDEIRLIRARLNLDRGRDAAARELFRTMGGISSWWFQGPVPLEELQDFDRLAVPPAADVEWRAVAGTDPLGWVRLSGLAWPPRRQMAYLATTVVSDSEQPVAVRIGAAQVARVWLNGFEVVTTPQPLRRGEDQVAGGAWLRQGRNLLVVAVASENDRWWLRARLTRPDGSPLDGVREVREPPTDQAEVERRPPVVRELGGEIRKAVESGTPGASMALAAYLAAHRPEPEGGGGMRAACGAARADAPGEARLLE
;
A
#
# COMPACT_ATOMS: atom_id res chain seq x y z
N MET A 1 -16.99 11.73 -7.35
CA MET A 1 -16.04 11.90 -6.23
C MET A 1 -14.63 11.80 -6.76
N ARG A 2 -13.78 12.77 -6.42
CA ARG A 2 -12.41 12.98 -6.92
C ARG A 2 -11.40 12.90 -5.76
N PRO A 3 -10.09 12.77 -6.03
CA PRO A 3 -9.04 12.78 -5.01
C PRO A 3 -9.13 13.92 -3.98
N VAL A 4 -9.51 15.13 -4.42
CA VAL A 4 -9.69 16.30 -3.52
C VAL A 4 -10.83 16.14 -2.50
N ASP A 5 -11.74 15.19 -2.73
CA ASP A 5 -12.84 14.90 -1.81
C ASP A 5 -12.43 13.88 -0.72
N PHE A 6 -11.17 13.41 -0.70
CA PHE A 6 -10.69 12.36 0.21
C PHE A 6 -10.89 12.67 1.69
N HIS A 7 -10.72 13.94 2.08
CA HIS A 7 -10.93 14.34 3.47
C HIS A 7 -12.35 14.04 3.95
N HIS A 8 -13.39 14.13 3.12
CA HIS A 8 -14.75 13.76 3.53
C HIS A 8 -14.86 12.27 3.87
N LEU A 9 -14.21 11.40 3.11
CA LEU A 9 -14.15 9.97 3.43
C LEU A 9 -13.36 9.73 4.72
N PHE A 10 -12.18 10.35 4.85
CA PHE A 10 -11.35 10.19 6.03
C PHE A 10 -12.12 10.60 7.29
N MET A 11 -12.71 11.80 7.29
CA MET A 11 -13.42 12.36 8.44
C MET A 11 -14.66 11.56 8.83
N ALA A 12 -15.40 11.02 7.85
CA ALA A 12 -16.56 10.18 8.12
C ALA A 12 -16.20 8.86 8.83
N PHE A 13 -14.97 8.36 8.68
CA PHE A 13 -14.58 7.02 9.15
C PHE A 13 -13.31 6.99 10.02
N ALA A 14 -12.70 8.14 10.33
CA ALA A 14 -11.50 8.23 11.16
C ALA A 14 -11.75 7.65 12.58
N TRP A 15 -12.91 7.93 13.15
CA TRP A 15 -13.35 7.42 14.46
C TRP A 15 -14.31 6.24 14.33
N ARG A 16 -14.17 5.39 13.30
CA ARG A 16 -15.04 4.22 13.11
C ARG A 16 -15.13 3.30 14.34
N GLY A 17 -14.06 3.22 15.15
CA GLY A 17 -14.04 2.44 16.38
C GLY A 17 -14.94 2.99 17.50
N THR A 18 -15.44 4.22 17.38
CA THR A 18 -16.39 4.84 18.32
C THR A 18 -17.83 4.81 17.81
N LEU A 19 -18.10 4.20 16.64
CA LEU A 19 -19.44 4.14 16.08
C LEU A 19 -20.33 3.20 16.91
N SER A 20 -21.49 3.72 17.33
CA SER A 20 -22.51 2.95 18.03
C SER A 20 -23.48 2.25 17.07
N ASP A 21 -23.74 2.80 15.88
CA ASP A 21 -24.56 2.20 14.81
C ASP A 21 -23.74 1.87 13.55
N TRP A 22 -23.30 0.61 13.45
CA TRP A 22 -22.57 0.09 12.29
C TRP A 22 -23.41 0.02 11.01
N ASN A 23 -24.74 -0.06 11.11
CA ASN A 23 -25.60 -0.09 9.95
C ASN A 23 -25.70 1.29 9.30
N GLU A 24 -25.61 2.37 10.08
CA GLU A 24 -25.52 3.73 9.55
C GLU A 24 -24.23 3.95 8.76
N ALA A 25 -23.11 3.47 9.28
CA ALA A 25 -21.83 3.51 8.58
C ALA A 25 -21.86 2.77 7.24
N GLU A 26 -22.45 1.57 7.20
CA GLU A 26 -22.64 0.81 5.95
C GLU A 26 -23.53 1.58 4.96
N ARG A 27 -24.69 2.10 5.40
CA ARG A 27 -25.57 2.92 4.55
C ARG A 27 -24.86 4.15 3.97
N ASN A 28 -24.02 4.80 4.78
CA ASN A 28 -23.26 5.96 4.34
C ASN A 28 -22.19 5.58 3.29
N ILE A 29 -21.48 4.47 3.49
CA ILE A 29 -20.57 3.93 2.48
C ILE A 29 -21.29 3.58 1.19
N ASP A 30 -22.44 2.90 1.28
CA ASP A 30 -23.22 2.49 0.10
C ASP A 30 -23.73 3.72 -0.68
N ARG A 31 -24.16 4.76 0.03
CA ARG A 31 -24.54 6.04 -0.59
C ARG A 31 -23.38 6.67 -1.35
N VAL A 32 -22.19 6.69 -0.75
CA VAL A 32 -20.98 7.25 -1.37
C VAL A 32 -20.53 6.41 -2.58
N ALA A 33 -20.58 5.08 -2.46
CA ALA A 33 -20.28 4.16 -3.55
C ALA A 33 -21.27 4.27 -4.72
N GLY A 34 -22.53 4.66 -4.45
CA GLY A 34 -23.59 4.86 -5.44
C GLY A 34 -23.51 6.20 -6.20
N VAL A 35 -22.58 7.09 -5.87
CA VAL A 35 -22.41 8.37 -6.57
C VAL A 35 -21.97 8.12 -8.03
N ARG A 36 -22.63 8.78 -8.99
CA ARG A 36 -22.22 8.71 -10.40
C ARG A 36 -20.79 9.25 -10.58
N ARG A 37 -19.92 8.47 -11.22
CA ARG A 37 -18.52 8.81 -11.56
C ARG A 37 -17.64 9.06 -10.32
N VAL A 38 -17.14 7.96 -9.75
CA VAL A 38 -16.11 7.97 -8.71
C VAL A 38 -14.76 7.66 -9.37
N ASP A 39 -13.73 8.47 -9.06
CA ASP A 39 -12.36 8.21 -9.52
C ASP A 39 -11.89 6.84 -9.04
N PRO A 40 -11.17 6.04 -9.85
CA PRO A 40 -10.68 4.72 -9.44
C PRO A 40 -9.91 4.71 -8.10
N LEU A 41 -9.10 5.75 -7.83
CA LEU A 41 -8.39 5.87 -6.55
C LEU A 41 -9.36 6.05 -5.37
N MET A 42 -10.46 6.76 -5.58
CA MET A 42 -11.49 6.95 -4.57
C MET A 42 -12.37 5.72 -4.37
N VAL A 43 -12.67 4.97 -5.45
CA VAL A 43 -13.33 3.66 -5.34
C VAL A 43 -12.52 2.72 -4.47
N ASP A 44 -11.21 2.76 -4.61
CA ASP A 44 -10.29 1.93 -3.85
C ASP A 44 -10.28 2.28 -2.35
N GLU A 45 -10.22 3.57 -2.01
CA GLU A 45 -10.35 4.02 -0.62
C GLU A 45 -11.68 3.61 0.03
N ILE A 46 -12.79 3.71 -0.72
CA ILE A 46 -14.10 3.24 -0.24
C ILE A 46 -14.07 1.74 0.07
N ARG A 47 -13.43 0.93 -0.78
CA ARG A 47 -13.29 -0.51 -0.55
C ARG A 47 -12.39 -0.82 0.64
N LEU A 48 -11.30 -0.07 0.83
CA LEU A 48 -10.43 -0.20 2.00
C LEU A 48 -11.19 0.12 3.29
N ILE A 49 -11.97 1.20 3.32
CA ILE A 49 -12.82 1.54 4.47
C ILE A 49 -13.85 0.43 4.72
N ARG A 50 -14.48 -0.12 3.67
CA ARG A 50 -15.41 -1.25 3.82
C ARG A 50 -14.72 -2.51 4.37
N ALA A 51 -13.48 -2.79 3.95
CA ALA A 51 -12.71 -3.92 4.48
C ALA A 51 -12.38 -3.72 5.97
N ARG A 52 -12.01 -2.50 6.35
CA ARG A 52 -11.78 -2.08 7.73
C ARG A 52 -13.03 -2.22 8.60
N LEU A 53 -14.21 -1.78 8.14
CA LEU A 53 -15.47 -1.98 8.88
C LEU A 53 -15.81 -3.47 9.04
N ASN A 54 -15.57 -4.29 8.02
CA ASN A 54 -15.79 -5.74 8.15
C ASN A 54 -14.86 -6.35 9.20
N LEU A 55 -13.59 -5.92 9.25
CA LEU A 55 -12.64 -6.36 10.26
C LEU A 55 -13.09 -5.96 11.69
N ASP A 56 -13.53 -4.72 11.90
CA ASP A 56 -14.01 -4.27 13.22
C ASP A 56 -15.22 -5.08 13.71
N ARG A 57 -16.03 -5.59 12.78
CA ARG A 57 -17.19 -6.44 13.06
C ARG A 57 -16.82 -7.93 13.21
N GLY A 58 -15.54 -8.28 13.21
CA GLY A 58 -15.06 -9.67 13.26
C GLY A 58 -15.36 -10.48 12.00
N ARG A 59 -15.66 -9.82 10.87
CA ARG A 59 -15.95 -10.46 9.57
C ARG A 59 -14.67 -10.57 8.74
N ASP A 60 -13.67 -11.26 9.27
CA ASP A 60 -12.35 -11.35 8.66
C ASP A 60 -12.37 -11.92 7.23
N ALA A 61 -13.26 -12.89 6.95
CA ALA A 61 -13.39 -13.47 5.62
C ALA A 61 -13.83 -12.43 4.58
N ALA A 62 -14.76 -11.55 4.93
CA ALA A 62 -15.23 -10.47 4.06
C ALA A 62 -14.15 -9.40 3.86
N ALA A 63 -13.40 -9.06 4.91
CA ALA A 63 -12.26 -8.14 4.80
C ALA A 63 -11.17 -8.69 3.87
N ARG A 64 -10.82 -9.99 4.00
CA ARG A 64 -9.87 -10.68 3.10
C ARG A 64 -10.33 -10.69 1.66
N GLU A 65 -11.62 -10.96 1.42
CA GLU A 65 -12.20 -10.93 0.07
C GLU A 65 -12.05 -9.54 -0.55
N LEU A 66 -12.45 -8.50 0.18
CA LEU A 66 -12.30 -7.12 -0.28
C LEU A 66 -10.83 -6.81 -0.58
N PHE A 67 -9.90 -7.15 0.32
CA PHE A 67 -8.47 -6.95 0.08
C PHE A 67 -8.00 -7.66 -1.20
N ARG A 68 -8.41 -8.90 -1.44
CA ARG A 68 -8.06 -9.64 -2.66
C ARG A 68 -8.61 -8.97 -3.92
N THR A 69 -9.87 -8.56 -3.92
CA THR A 69 -10.51 -7.89 -5.07
C THR A 69 -9.92 -6.51 -5.38
N MET A 70 -9.23 -5.90 -4.41
CA MET A 70 -8.44 -4.69 -4.60
C MET A 70 -7.04 -4.99 -5.18
N GLY A 71 -6.72 -6.25 -5.50
CA GLY A 71 -5.40 -6.67 -5.98
C GLY A 71 -4.42 -6.98 -4.84
N GLY A 72 -4.92 -7.28 -3.65
CA GLY A 72 -4.12 -7.65 -2.48
C GLY A 72 -3.34 -8.94 -2.62
N ILE A 73 -2.06 -8.88 -2.23
CA ILE A 73 -1.16 -10.04 -2.14
C ILE A 73 -1.22 -10.62 -0.73
N SER A 74 -1.44 -11.93 -0.62
CA SER A 74 -1.78 -12.56 0.67
C SER A 74 -0.95 -13.80 1.00
N SER A 75 -0.32 -14.41 0.00
CA SER A 75 0.52 -15.59 0.13
C SER A 75 1.95 -15.19 -0.17
N TRP A 76 2.84 -15.53 0.75
CA TRP A 76 4.23 -15.12 0.67
C TRP A 76 5.15 -16.32 0.91
N TRP A 77 6.33 -16.20 0.31
CA TRP A 77 7.52 -16.98 0.60
C TRP A 77 8.56 -16.07 1.24
N PHE A 78 9.40 -16.62 2.09
CA PHE A 78 10.36 -15.88 2.88
C PHE A 78 11.78 -16.41 2.69
N GLN A 79 12.73 -15.48 2.58
CA GLN A 79 14.16 -15.76 2.56
C GLN A 79 14.88 -14.78 3.51
N GLY A 80 15.90 -15.28 4.20
CA GLY A 80 16.66 -14.57 5.23
C GLY A 80 16.35 -15.08 6.66
N PRO A 81 16.53 -14.25 7.69
CA PRO A 81 16.99 -12.85 7.62
C PRO A 81 18.49 -12.70 7.33
N VAL A 82 18.88 -11.53 6.85
CA VAL A 82 20.26 -11.08 6.67
C VAL A 82 20.50 -9.95 7.68
N PRO A 83 21.52 -10.05 8.55
CA PRO A 83 21.81 -8.99 9.51
C PRO A 83 22.30 -7.73 8.81
N LEU A 84 21.95 -6.57 9.38
CA LEU A 84 22.45 -5.26 9.00
C LEU A 84 23.28 -4.68 10.15
N GLU A 85 24.33 -3.93 9.83
CA GLU A 85 25.02 -3.13 10.84
C GLU A 85 24.17 -1.90 11.16
N GLU A 86 23.77 -1.17 10.12
CA GLU A 86 22.87 -0.02 10.20
C GLU A 86 21.80 -0.08 9.08
N LEU A 87 20.68 0.61 9.24
CA LEU A 87 19.62 0.59 8.21
C LEU A 87 20.04 1.31 6.93
N GLN A 88 21.00 2.24 7.02
CA GLN A 88 21.56 2.98 5.90
C GLN A 88 22.27 2.04 4.90
N ASP A 89 22.72 0.86 5.35
CA ASP A 89 23.29 -0.16 4.46
C ASP A 89 22.25 -0.78 3.50
N PHE A 90 20.95 -0.64 3.79
CA PHE A 90 19.88 -1.27 3.03
C PHE A 90 19.96 -0.93 1.53
N ASP A 91 20.22 0.32 1.19
CA ASP A 91 20.27 0.78 -0.21
C ASP A 91 21.32 0.01 -1.03
N ARG A 92 22.44 -0.33 -0.40
CA ARG A 92 23.55 -1.10 -0.99
C ARG A 92 23.32 -2.61 -0.93
N LEU A 93 22.73 -3.12 0.15
CA LEU A 93 22.60 -4.55 0.42
C LEU A 93 21.32 -5.18 -0.18
N ALA A 94 20.28 -4.40 -0.39
CA ALA A 94 19.02 -4.87 -0.97
C ALA A 94 19.18 -5.07 -2.48
N VAL A 95 19.72 -6.20 -2.90
CA VAL A 95 19.84 -6.59 -4.30
C VAL A 95 18.82 -7.68 -4.65
N PRO A 96 18.46 -7.88 -5.92
CA PRO A 96 17.67 -9.05 -6.30
C PRO A 96 18.28 -10.34 -5.73
N PRO A 97 17.47 -11.25 -5.16
CA PRO A 97 17.98 -12.51 -4.64
C PRO A 97 18.58 -13.35 -5.78
N ALA A 98 19.54 -14.22 -5.45
CA ALA A 98 20.09 -15.17 -6.41
C ALA A 98 19.02 -16.20 -6.84
N ALA A 99 19.17 -16.76 -8.04
CA ALA A 99 18.21 -17.69 -8.64
C ALA A 99 18.02 -19.00 -7.84
N ASP A 100 19.03 -19.39 -7.07
CA ASP A 100 19.11 -20.65 -6.34
C ASP A 100 18.79 -20.54 -4.84
N VAL A 101 18.23 -19.41 -4.40
CA VAL A 101 17.86 -19.25 -2.99
C VAL A 101 16.72 -20.18 -2.58
N GLU A 102 16.82 -20.73 -1.37
CA GLU A 102 15.74 -21.53 -0.79
C GLU A 102 14.65 -20.64 -0.17
N TRP A 103 13.44 -20.80 -0.68
CA TRP A 103 12.24 -20.10 -0.21
C TRP A 103 11.47 -20.94 0.80
N ARG A 104 11.10 -20.33 1.94
CA ARG A 104 10.25 -20.97 2.95
C ARG A 104 8.85 -20.39 2.91
N ALA A 105 7.83 -21.24 2.89
CA ALA A 105 6.45 -20.78 2.96
C ALA A 105 6.20 -20.08 4.32
N VAL A 106 5.50 -18.95 4.31
CA VAL A 106 5.09 -18.25 5.54
C VAL A 106 3.59 -18.26 5.70
N ALA A 107 3.16 -18.21 6.98
CA ALA A 107 1.77 -17.95 7.29
C ALA A 107 1.35 -16.64 6.61
N GLY A 108 0.17 -16.65 5.98
CA GLY A 108 -0.32 -15.53 5.19
C GLY A 108 -0.51 -14.24 5.98
N THR A 109 -1.14 -13.26 5.34
CA THR A 109 -1.32 -11.93 5.92
C THR A 109 -2.44 -11.86 6.97
N ASP A 110 -2.49 -10.75 7.72
CA ASP A 110 -3.72 -10.32 8.38
C ASP A 110 -4.87 -10.10 7.36
N PRO A 111 -6.13 -9.91 7.81
CA PRO A 111 -7.25 -9.72 6.89
C PRO A 111 -7.15 -8.55 5.91
N LEU A 112 -6.26 -7.58 6.17
CA LEU A 112 -6.03 -6.41 5.33
C LEU A 112 -4.72 -6.50 4.53
N GLY A 113 -4.01 -7.64 4.57
CA GLY A 113 -2.83 -7.86 3.74
C GLY A 113 -1.50 -7.57 4.41
N TRP A 114 -1.47 -7.30 5.71
CA TRP A 114 -0.22 -7.01 6.40
C TRP A 114 0.52 -8.28 6.83
N VAL A 115 1.81 -8.34 6.52
CA VAL A 115 2.77 -9.31 7.05
C VAL A 115 3.52 -8.68 8.22
N ARG A 116 3.57 -9.36 9.37
CA ARG A 116 4.41 -8.97 10.51
C ARG A 116 5.74 -9.72 10.46
N LEU A 117 6.80 -9.08 9.97
CA LEU A 117 8.07 -9.75 9.74
C LEU A 117 8.86 -10.00 11.04
N SER A 118 8.56 -9.27 12.13
CA SER A 118 9.16 -9.51 13.45
C SER A 118 8.88 -10.92 14.00
N GLY A 119 7.87 -11.63 13.48
CA GLY A 119 7.59 -13.03 13.84
C GLY A 119 8.32 -14.05 12.98
N LEU A 120 9.00 -13.62 11.92
CA LEU A 120 9.69 -14.48 10.94
C LEU A 120 11.22 -14.48 11.12
N ALA A 121 11.75 -13.51 11.86
CA ALA A 121 13.18 -13.27 12.04
C ALA A 121 13.51 -12.82 13.47
N TRP A 122 14.58 -13.38 14.03
CA TRP A 122 15.10 -13.01 15.36
C TRP A 122 16.62 -12.77 15.29
N PRO A 123 17.17 -11.71 15.94
CA PRO A 123 16.45 -10.67 16.66
C PRO A 123 15.61 -9.78 15.69
N PRO A 124 14.52 -9.15 16.16
CA PRO A 124 13.57 -8.47 15.27
C PRO A 124 14.04 -7.05 14.93
N ARG A 125 15.35 -6.82 14.83
CA ARG A 125 15.97 -5.51 14.62
C ARG A 125 17.26 -5.63 13.86
N ARG A 126 17.57 -4.61 13.04
CA ARG A 126 18.75 -4.57 12.17
C ARG A 126 18.86 -5.84 11.35
N GLN A 127 17.74 -6.19 10.73
CA GLN A 127 17.62 -7.33 9.84
C GLN A 127 16.98 -6.86 8.55
N MET A 128 17.37 -7.49 7.45
CA MET A 128 16.70 -7.46 6.17
C MET A 128 16.16 -8.87 5.87
N ALA A 129 15.04 -8.95 5.17
CA ALA A 129 14.57 -10.21 4.60
C ALA A 129 13.86 -9.96 3.28
N TYR A 130 13.69 -11.04 2.52
CA TYR A 130 12.96 -11.02 1.28
C TYR A 130 11.64 -11.74 1.45
N LEU A 131 10.58 -11.12 0.93
CA LEU A 131 9.29 -11.75 0.71
C LEU A 131 9.04 -11.87 -0.79
N ALA A 132 8.59 -13.03 -1.25
CA ALA A 132 8.29 -13.26 -2.64
C ALA A 132 6.92 -13.90 -2.84
N THR A 133 6.28 -13.59 -3.97
CA THR A 133 5.06 -14.26 -4.42
C THR A 133 5.09 -14.43 -5.94
N THR A 134 4.37 -15.43 -6.43
CA THR A 134 4.15 -15.62 -7.86
C THR A 134 2.72 -15.28 -8.20
N VAL A 135 2.53 -14.46 -9.24
CA VAL A 135 1.22 -14.18 -9.83
C VAL A 135 1.19 -14.67 -11.27
N VAL A 136 0.04 -15.16 -11.70
CA VAL A 136 -0.22 -15.51 -13.09
C VAL A 136 -1.13 -14.45 -13.70
N SER A 137 -0.73 -13.89 -14.83
CA SER A 137 -1.51 -12.96 -15.64
C SER A 137 -1.96 -13.63 -16.94
N ASP A 138 -3.23 -13.50 -17.29
CA ASP A 138 -3.79 -14.11 -18.50
C ASP A 138 -3.29 -13.42 -19.79
N SER A 139 -2.81 -12.18 -19.68
CA SER A 139 -2.19 -11.41 -20.77
C SER A 139 -0.99 -10.61 -20.28
N GLU A 140 -0.15 -10.15 -21.22
CA GLU A 140 0.80 -9.08 -20.92
C GLU A 140 0.02 -7.77 -20.68
N GLN A 141 0.29 -7.06 -19.58
CA GLN A 141 -0.45 -5.84 -19.25
C GLN A 141 0.34 -4.91 -18.31
N PRO A 142 0.09 -3.58 -18.34
CA PRO A 142 0.71 -2.64 -17.41
C PRO A 142 0.17 -2.85 -16.00
N VAL A 143 1.05 -2.74 -15.01
CA VAL A 143 0.72 -2.90 -13.59
C VAL A 143 1.32 -1.77 -12.77
N ALA A 144 0.59 -1.37 -11.72
CA ALA A 144 1.11 -0.60 -10.62
C ALA A 144 1.33 -1.51 -9.42
N VAL A 145 2.57 -1.55 -8.93
CA VAL A 145 2.93 -2.19 -7.67
C VAL A 145 2.80 -1.15 -6.56
N ARG A 146 1.90 -1.37 -5.61
CA ARG A 146 1.61 -0.46 -4.50
C ARG A 146 2.06 -1.07 -3.19
N ILE A 147 2.83 -0.33 -2.40
CA ILE A 147 3.47 -0.84 -1.19
C ILE A 147 3.10 0.01 0.00
N GLY A 148 2.71 -0.67 1.09
CA GLY A 148 2.74 -0.13 2.43
C GLY A 148 3.84 -0.81 3.22
N ALA A 149 4.72 -0.03 3.86
CA ALA A 149 5.84 -0.56 4.62
C ALA A 149 5.99 0.18 5.95
N ALA A 150 6.61 -0.49 6.91
CA ALA A 150 7.19 0.19 8.05
C ALA A 150 8.70 -0.01 7.97
N GLN A 151 9.43 1.11 8.00
CA GLN A 151 10.86 1.27 7.68
C GLN A 151 11.09 1.27 6.15
N VAL A 152 12.03 0.48 5.65
CA VAL A 152 12.46 0.55 4.24
C VAL A 152 12.11 -0.71 3.48
N ALA A 153 11.78 -0.54 2.20
CA ALA A 153 11.50 -1.62 1.28
C ALA A 153 12.03 -1.32 -0.13
N ARG A 154 12.41 -2.37 -0.86
CA ARG A 154 12.78 -2.35 -2.27
C ARG A 154 12.08 -3.50 -2.98
N VAL A 155 11.52 -3.23 -4.15
CA VAL A 155 10.60 -4.13 -4.83
C VAL A 155 11.03 -4.36 -6.25
N TRP A 156 11.03 -5.63 -6.64
CA TRP A 156 11.30 -6.07 -8.00
C TRP A 156 10.12 -6.87 -8.56
N LEU A 157 9.83 -6.66 -9.83
CA LEU A 157 8.90 -7.49 -10.60
C LEU A 157 9.68 -8.11 -11.77
N ASN A 158 9.80 -9.43 -11.80
CA ASN A 158 10.59 -10.16 -12.80
C ASN A 158 12.04 -9.64 -12.90
N GLY A 159 12.66 -9.30 -11.76
CA GLY A 159 14.00 -8.74 -11.68
C GLY A 159 14.09 -7.22 -11.93
N PHE A 160 13.06 -6.59 -12.50
CA PHE A 160 13.02 -5.14 -12.71
C PHE A 160 12.72 -4.40 -11.41
N GLU A 161 13.57 -3.46 -10.99
CA GLU A 161 13.32 -2.64 -9.80
C GLU A 161 12.16 -1.66 -10.07
N VAL A 162 11.07 -1.82 -9.32
CA VAL A 162 9.83 -1.04 -9.50
C VAL A 162 9.75 0.13 -8.55
N VAL A 163 10.08 -0.11 -7.28
CA VAL A 163 9.94 0.84 -6.17
C VAL A 163 11.05 0.61 -5.16
N THR A 164 11.65 1.70 -4.72
CA THR A 164 12.45 1.77 -3.49
C THR A 164 11.84 2.84 -2.60
N THR A 165 11.58 2.52 -1.33
CA THR A 165 11.13 3.54 -0.37
C THR A 165 12.28 4.53 -0.15
N PRO A 166 12.04 5.84 -0.27
CA PRO A 166 13.11 6.83 -0.23
C PRO A 166 13.72 7.01 1.18
N GLN A 167 13.03 6.54 2.22
CA GLN A 167 13.43 6.66 3.62
C GLN A 167 12.68 5.66 4.51
N PRO A 168 13.05 5.51 5.80
CA PRO A 168 12.24 4.78 6.75
C PRO A 168 10.86 5.40 6.95
N LEU A 169 9.81 4.61 6.67
CA LEU A 169 8.40 5.01 6.80
C LEU A 169 7.76 4.48 8.09
N ARG A 170 6.62 5.07 8.47
CA ARG A 170 5.70 4.46 9.44
C ARG A 170 4.70 3.59 8.69
N ARG A 171 4.16 2.53 9.32
CA ARG A 171 3.12 1.69 8.70
C ARG A 171 1.95 2.54 8.17
N GLY A 172 1.65 2.41 6.87
CA GLY A 172 0.48 2.98 6.20
C GLY A 172 0.22 2.31 4.85
N GLU A 173 -1.03 2.33 4.37
CA GLU A 173 -1.40 1.68 3.11
C GLU A 173 -0.94 2.46 1.88
N ASP A 174 -0.55 1.74 0.82
CA ASP A 174 -0.27 2.26 -0.52
C ASP A 174 0.54 3.57 -0.54
N GLN A 175 1.57 3.63 0.32
CA GLN A 175 2.41 4.81 0.57
C GLN A 175 3.24 5.24 -0.64
N VAL A 176 3.70 4.24 -1.39
CA VAL A 176 4.50 4.40 -2.60
C VAL A 176 4.00 3.44 -3.67
N ALA A 177 4.07 3.87 -4.92
CA ALA A 177 3.72 3.02 -6.06
C ALA A 177 4.68 3.23 -7.23
N GLY A 178 4.88 2.17 -8.01
CA GLY A 178 5.68 2.22 -9.24
C GLY A 178 5.07 1.38 -10.35
N GLY A 179 5.35 1.76 -11.59
CA GLY A 179 4.85 1.10 -12.78
C GLY A 179 5.77 -0.03 -13.22
N ALA A 180 5.19 -1.11 -13.72
CA ALA A 180 5.90 -2.18 -14.39
C ALA A 180 4.99 -2.86 -15.43
N TRP A 181 5.48 -3.97 -16.00
CA TRP A 181 4.73 -4.80 -16.93
C TRP A 181 4.67 -6.23 -16.43
N LEU A 182 3.46 -6.79 -16.40
CA LEU A 182 3.27 -8.23 -16.25
C LEU A 182 3.43 -8.89 -17.62
N ARG A 183 4.12 -10.02 -17.67
CA ARG A 183 4.09 -10.98 -18.78
C ARG A 183 2.77 -11.72 -18.79
N GLN A 184 2.37 -12.23 -19.95
CA GLN A 184 1.45 -13.36 -19.97
C GLN A 184 2.09 -14.58 -19.28
N GLY A 185 1.34 -15.25 -18.40
CA GLY A 185 1.84 -16.35 -17.58
C GLY A 185 2.39 -15.87 -16.24
N ARG A 186 3.45 -16.53 -15.76
CA ARG A 186 4.01 -16.31 -14.42
C ARG A 186 4.79 -15.01 -14.34
N ASN A 187 4.66 -14.35 -13.20
CA ASN A 187 5.42 -13.16 -12.82
C ASN A 187 5.84 -13.29 -11.36
N LEU A 188 7.07 -12.91 -11.07
CA LEU A 188 7.66 -12.98 -9.75
C LEU A 188 7.72 -11.57 -9.15
N LEU A 189 7.03 -11.37 -8.02
CA LEU A 189 7.17 -10.17 -7.20
C LEU A 189 8.10 -10.50 -6.02
N VAL A 190 9.18 -9.75 -5.86
CA VAL A 190 10.10 -9.84 -4.72
C VAL A 190 10.14 -8.50 -4.00
N VAL A 191 10.10 -8.54 -2.68
CA VAL A 191 10.20 -7.37 -1.82
C VAL A 191 11.26 -7.60 -0.76
N ALA A 192 12.38 -6.88 -0.84
CA ALA A 192 13.30 -6.74 0.27
C ALA A 192 12.70 -5.74 1.26
N VAL A 193 12.72 -6.05 2.54
CA VAL A 193 12.30 -5.14 3.60
C VAL A 193 13.34 -5.20 4.71
N ALA A 194 13.62 -4.08 5.35
CA ALA A 194 14.50 -4.03 6.50
C ALA A 194 13.97 -3.10 7.58
N SER A 195 14.38 -3.34 8.82
CA SER A 195 13.93 -2.57 9.97
C SER A 195 15.00 -2.42 11.04
N GLU A 196 15.07 -1.25 11.68
CA GLU A 196 15.90 -1.04 12.90
C GLU A 196 15.24 -1.55 14.18
N ASN A 197 13.96 -1.86 14.16
CA ASN A 197 13.18 -2.24 15.34
C ASN A 197 12.11 -3.28 15.02
N ASP A 198 11.30 -3.66 16.02
CA ASP A 198 10.29 -4.71 15.90
C ASP A 198 9.03 -4.28 15.12
N ARG A 199 8.93 -3.02 14.68
CA ARG A 199 7.81 -2.49 13.89
C ARG A 199 8.04 -2.73 12.42
N TRP A 200 8.23 -4.00 12.06
CA TRP A 200 8.54 -4.41 10.71
C TRP A 200 7.31 -5.01 10.02
N TRP A 201 6.78 -4.26 9.05
CA TRP A 201 5.53 -4.58 8.37
C TRP A 201 5.65 -4.39 6.87
N LEU A 202 5.00 -5.27 6.11
CA LEU A 202 4.84 -5.16 4.67
C LEU A 202 3.39 -5.40 4.28
N ARG A 203 2.92 -4.66 3.28
CA ARG A 203 1.71 -4.93 2.53
C ARG A 203 1.96 -4.59 1.06
N ALA A 204 1.49 -5.44 0.16
CA ALA A 204 1.62 -5.22 -1.27
C ALA A 204 0.30 -5.44 -2.01
N ARG A 205 0.13 -4.69 -3.09
CA ARG A 205 -0.98 -4.81 -4.02
C ARG A 205 -0.52 -4.63 -5.46
N LEU A 206 -1.21 -5.31 -6.37
CA LEU A 206 -1.07 -5.13 -7.81
C LEU A 206 -2.36 -4.57 -8.38
N THR A 207 -2.28 -3.42 -9.04
CA THR A 207 -3.44 -2.71 -9.61
C THR A 207 -3.13 -2.27 -11.02
N ARG A 208 -4.13 -1.76 -11.74
CA ARG A 208 -3.88 -0.99 -12.95
C ARG A 208 -3.19 0.34 -12.59
N PRO A 209 -2.45 0.96 -13.53
CA PRO A 209 -1.79 2.24 -13.29
C PRO A 209 -2.74 3.37 -12.83
N ASP A 210 -4.03 3.29 -13.13
CA ASP A 210 -5.02 4.28 -12.71
C ASP A 210 -5.57 4.06 -11.28
N GLY A 211 -5.27 2.92 -10.65
CA GLY A 211 -5.76 2.51 -9.33
C GLY A 211 -6.88 1.46 -9.33
N SER A 212 -7.46 1.15 -10.50
CA SER A 212 -8.49 0.11 -10.59
C SER A 212 -7.90 -1.31 -10.44
N PRO A 213 -8.71 -2.33 -10.08
CA PRO A 213 -8.24 -3.73 -10.03
C PRO A 213 -7.68 -4.20 -11.36
N LEU A 214 -6.79 -5.19 -11.35
CA LEU A 214 -6.35 -5.90 -12.56
C LEU A 214 -7.37 -6.96 -12.98
N ASP A 215 -7.44 -7.24 -14.27
CA ASP A 215 -8.23 -8.37 -14.79
C ASP A 215 -7.30 -9.54 -15.12
N GLY A 216 -7.76 -10.78 -14.88
CA GLY A 216 -7.04 -11.98 -15.25
C GLY A 216 -5.72 -12.21 -14.49
N VAL A 217 -5.56 -11.58 -13.31
CA VAL A 217 -4.36 -11.75 -12.46
C VAL A 217 -4.74 -12.50 -11.18
N ARG A 218 -3.99 -13.56 -10.87
CA ARG A 218 -4.19 -14.37 -9.67
C ARG A 218 -2.88 -14.78 -9.03
N GLU A 219 -2.86 -14.83 -7.70
CA GLU A 219 -1.77 -15.40 -6.92
C GLU A 219 -1.76 -16.92 -7.03
N VAL A 220 -0.56 -17.52 -7.11
CA VAL A 220 -0.36 -18.97 -7.05
C VAL A 220 0.56 -19.35 -5.90
N ARG A 221 0.25 -20.45 -5.22
CA ARG A 221 0.96 -20.92 -4.01
C ARG A 221 2.03 -21.95 -4.34
N GLU A 222 2.90 -21.59 -5.26
CA GLU A 222 4.04 -22.41 -5.66
C GLU A 222 5.33 -21.69 -5.30
N PRO A 223 6.44 -22.42 -5.09
CA PRO A 223 7.74 -21.82 -4.88
C PRO A 223 8.06 -20.78 -5.96
N PRO A 224 8.59 -19.60 -5.57
CA PRO A 224 9.01 -18.58 -6.51
C PRO A 224 10.04 -19.12 -7.49
N THR A 225 9.92 -18.72 -8.75
CA THR A 225 10.86 -19.06 -9.82
C THR A 225 11.13 -17.80 -10.61
N ASP A 226 12.40 -17.59 -10.97
CA ASP A 226 12.80 -16.41 -11.71
C ASP A 226 12.05 -16.29 -13.02
N GLN A 227 11.67 -15.06 -13.33
CA GLN A 227 10.99 -14.69 -14.56
C GLN A 227 11.80 -13.57 -15.20
N ALA A 228 11.98 -13.65 -16.52
CA ALA A 228 12.66 -12.59 -17.24
C ALA A 228 11.82 -11.30 -17.25
N GLU A 229 12.49 -10.16 -17.15
CA GLU A 229 11.88 -8.83 -17.26
C GLU A 229 11.13 -8.66 -18.59
N VAL A 230 10.13 -7.77 -18.60
CA VAL A 230 9.55 -7.24 -19.83
C VAL A 230 10.26 -5.94 -20.17
N GLU A 231 11.11 -5.96 -21.21
CA GLU A 231 11.88 -4.80 -21.66
C GLU A 231 10.98 -3.71 -22.29
N ARG A 232 10.29 -2.95 -21.44
CA ARG A 232 9.40 -1.87 -21.83
C ARG A 232 9.46 -0.73 -20.84
N ARG A 233 9.23 0.48 -21.35
CA ARG A 233 9.11 1.66 -20.49
C ARG A 233 7.99 1.45 -19.47
N PRO A 234 8.28 1.62 -18.16
CA PRO A 234 7.27 1.58 -17.12
C PRO A 234 6.11 2.57 -17.37
N PRO A 235 4.85 2.16 -17.13
CA PRO A 235 3.72 3.08 -17.21
C PRO A 235 3.79 4.12 -16.08
N VAL A 236 3.23 5.32 -16.33
CA VAL A 236 3.01 6.30 -15.27
C VAL A 236 1.88 5.81 -14.38
N VAL A 237 2.13 5.76 -13.07
CA VAL A 237 1.15 5.33 -12.08
C VAL A 237 0.49 6.55 -11.44
N ARG A 238 -0.83 6.51 -11.30
CA ARG A 238 -1.59 7.49 -10.52
C ARG A 238 -1.53 7.12 -9.05
N GLU A 239 -1.21 8.10 -8.23
CA GLU A 239 -1.15 8.01 -6.76
C GLU A 239 -2.10 9.03 -6.15
N LEU A 240 -2.86 8.64 -5.14
CA LEU A 240 -3.82 9.52 -4.47
C LEU A 240 -3.16 10.80 -3.98
N GLY A 241 -2.04 10.67 -3.26
CA GLY A 241 -1.24 11.80 -2.81
C GLY A 241 -0.69 12.66 -3.95
N GLY A 242 -0.30 12.05 -5.07
CA GLY A 242 0.17 12.77 -6.25
C GLY A 242 -0.93 13.63 -6.87
N GLU A 243 -2.13 13.09 -7.03
CA GLU A 243 -3.28 13.82 -7.58
C GLU A 243 -3.74 14.94 -6.65
N ILE A 244 -3.71 14.71 -5.33
CA ILE A 244 -4.03 15.74 -4.33
C ILE A 244 -2.99 16.87 -4.33
N ARG A 245 -1.68 16.57 -4.39
CA ARG A 245 -0.63 17.60 -4.46
C ARG A 245 -0.75 18.47 -5.71
N LYS A 246 -0.99 17.87 -6.88
CA LYS A 246 -1.29 18.63 -8.11
C LYS A 246 -2.48 19.57 -7.92
N ALA A 247 -3.52 19.10 -7.22
CA ALA A 247 -4.69 19.92 -6.93
C ALA A 247 -4.36 21.09 -5.98
N VAL A 248 -3.50 20.90 -4.98
CA VAL A 248 -2.98 21.98 -4.12
C VAL A 248 -2.20 23.00 -4.95
N GLU A 249 -1.29 22.55 -5.81
CA GLU A 249 -0.50 23.43 -6.70
C GLU A 249 -1.39 24.26 -7.63
N SER A 250 -2.51 23.67 -8.09
CA SER A 250 -3.50 24.37 -8.91
C SER A 250 -4.46 25.29 -8.14
N GLY A 251 -4.35 25.36 -6.81
CA GLY A 251 -5.26 26.15 -5.97
C GLY A 251 -6.70 25.59 -5.93
N THR A 252 -6.88 24.28 -6.11
CA THR A 252 -8.22 23.67 -6.08
C THR A 252 -8.81 23.74 -4.67
N PRO A 253 -10.04 24.25 -4.49
CA PRO A 253 -10.69 24.29 -3.18
C PRO A 253 -10.75 22.93 -2.48
N GLY A 254 -10.45 22.89 -1.18
CA GLY A 254 -10.45 21.66 -0.37
C GLY A 254 -9.21 20.78 -0.52
N ALA A 255 -8.31 21.07 -1.47
CA ALA A 255 -7.12 20.24 -1.71
C ALA A 255 -6.14 20.24 -0.51
N SER A 256 -6.00 21.37 0.21
CA SER A 256 -5.18 21.45 1.43
C SER A 256 -5.68 20.50 2.52
N MET A 257 -7.01 20.44 2.71
CA MET A 257 -7.66 19.54 3.66
C MET A 257 -7.49 18.08 3.23
N ALA A 258 -7.67 17.79 1.94
CA ALA A 258 -7.43 16.46 1.38
C ALA A 258 -5.98 16.00 1.59
N LEU A 259 -5.01 16.90 1.43
CA LEU A 259 -3.60 16.59 1.64
C LEU A 259 -3.31 16.27 3.11
N ALA A 260 -3.83 17.07 4.04
CA ALA A 260 -3.68 16.81 5.47
C ALA A 260 -4.30 15.46 5.86
N ALA A 261 -5.52 15.16 5.39
CA ALA A 261 -6.18 13.88 5.62
C ALA A 261 -5.37 12.71 5.01
N TYR A 262 -4.85 12.86 3.80
CA TYR A 262 -4.03 11.84 3.13
C TYR A 262 -2.74 11.55 3.91
N LEU A 263 -2.03 12.58 4.35
CA LEU A 263 -0.81 12.42 5.14
C LEU A 263 -1.07 11.78 6.51
N ALA A 264 -2.22 12.08 7.13
CA ALA A 264 -2.65 11.44 8.38
C ALA A 264 -2.91 9.93 8.20
N ALA A 265 -3.62 9.58 7.11
CA ALA A 265 -4.08 8.24 6.82
C ALA A 265 -2.98 7.31 6.29
N HIS A 266 -2.28 7.74 5.25
CA HIS A 266 -1.32 6.91 4.52
C HIS A 266 0.10 7.06 5.03
N ARG A 267 0.45 8.18 5.69
CA ARG A 267 1.79 8.43 6.27
C ARG A 267 2.95 8.15 5.31
N PRO A 268 2.94 8.66 4.06
CA PRO A 268 3.96 8.34 3.06
C PRO A 268 5.31 9.06 3.29
N GLU A 269 5.40 9.87 4.35
CA GLU A 269 6.55 10.70 4.69
C GLU A 269 7.43 10.05 5.78
N PRO A 270 8.70 10.48 5.93
CA PRO A 270 9.57 9.95 6.97
C PRO A 270 8.97 10.16 8.36
N GLU A 271 9.31 9.29 9.30
CA GLU A 271 9.02 9.57 10.71
C GLU A 271 9.71 10.88 11.14
N GLY A 272 8.93 11.82 11.69
CA GLY A 272 9.41 13.17 11.99
C GLY A 272 9.37 14.17 10.83
N GLY A 273 8.94 13.76 9.63
CA GLY A 273 8.69 14.63 8.49
C GLY A 273 7.69 15.74 8.84
N GLY A 274 8.06 16.99 8.55
CA GLY A 274 7.23 18.16 8.88
C GLY A 274 5.99 18.33 7.99
N GLY A 275 5.84 17.54 6.92
CA GLY A 275 4.82 17.76 5.89
C GLY A 275 3.40 17.64 6.41
N MET A 276 3.11 16.66 7.29
CA MET A 276 1.80 16.58 7.96
C MET A 276 1.47 17.86 8.76
N ARG A 277 2.41 18.36 9.56
CA ARG A 277 2.21 19.61 10.33
C ARG A 277 2.00 20.81 9.41
N ALA A 278 2.75 20.90 8.32
CA ALA A 278 2.60 21.96 7.33
C ALA A 278 1.24 21.89 6.63
N ALA A 279 0.80 20.69 6.22
CA ALA A 279 -0.49 20.47 5.58
C ALA A 279 -1.66 20.80 6.52
N CYS A 280 -1.61 20.40 7.80
CA CYS A 280 -2.61 20.82 8.78
C CYS A 280 -2.62 22.34 8.98
N GLY A 281 -1.46 22.99 8.98
CA GLY A 281 -1.34 24.45 9.03
C GLY A 281 -2.03 25.13 7.85
N ALA A 282 -1.82 24.63 6.63
CA ALA A 282 -2.48 25.12 5.43
C ALA A 282 -4.00 24.87 5.47
N ALA A 283 -4.43 23.67 5.85
CA ALA A 283 -5.84 23.33 5.99
C ALA A 283 -6.55 24.20 7.03
N ARG A 284 -5.87 24.60 8.11
CA ARG A 284 -6.40 25.53 9.12
C ARG A 284 -6.66 26.93 8.58
N ALA A 285 -5.89 27.39 7.59
CA ALA A 285 -6.13 28.68 6.95
C ALA A 285 -7.45 28.68 6.16
N ASP A 286 -7.81 27.53 5.57
CA ASP A 286 -9.03 27.37 4.77
C ASP A 286 -10.26 27.01 5.62
N ALA A 287 -10.13 26.06 6.55
CA ALA A 287 -11.23 25.50 7.34
C ALA A 287 -10.77 25.13 8.77
N PRO A 288 -10.66 26.11 9.70
CA PRO A 288 -10.03 25.92 11.01
C PRO A 288 -10.75 24.94 11.94
N GLY A 289 -12.07 24.81 11.83
CA GLY A 289 -12.86 23.88 12.65
C GLY A 289 -12.62 22.42 12.27
N GLU A 290 -12.63 22.12 10.98
CA GLU A 290 -12.44 20.76 10.47
C GLU A 290 -10.99 20.30 10.60
N ALA A 291 -10.02 21.18 10.39
CA ALA A 291 -8.60 20.84 10.44
C ALA A 291 -8.12 20.37 11.83
N ARG A 292 -8.79 20.79 12.92
CA ARG A 292 -8.48 20.33 14.28
C ARG A 292 -8.71 18.84 14.48
N LEU A 293 -9.53 18.23 13.65
CA LEU A 293 -9.86 16.81 13.75
C LEU A 293 -8.80 15.92 13.07
N LEU A 294 -7.80 16.52 12.41
CA LEU A 294 -6.69 15.82 11.75
C LEU A 294 -5.41 15.75 12.61
N GLU A 295 -5.43 16.36 13.79
CA GLU A 295 -4.32 16.40 14.76
C GLU A 295 -4.53 15.39 15.90
#